data_AF-A0AAI9U0J4-F1
#
_entry.id   AF-A0AAI9U0J4-F1
#
_cell.length_a   1.000
_cell.length_b   1.000
_cell.length_c   1.000
_cell.angle_alpha   90.00
_cell.angle_beta   90.00
_cell.angle_gamma   90.00
#
_symmetry.space_group_name_H-M   'P 1'
#
loop_
_entity.id
_entity.type
_entity.pdbx_description
1 polymer ?
#
loop_
_entity_poly.entity_id
_entity_poly.type
_entity_poly.pdbx_seq_one_letter_code
_entity_poly.pdbx_strand_id
1 'polypeptide(L)'
;MTQSRLPGLPTEIIGAISQYLEPPGVLGLRSTCRALADKISGPFQHRFFHTRYVMLERQSLQNLVDISRHPVLRSAVQVVELTVDHLVAPVDYMSRADYSACGINDELDPVRLRNGETVSLGSDGYDAVVEAYKAEWGGYRDFLQTKLGIKHLVEALSNLPRCGAVGIDDGVRPWGAFRLGRRAGALPNRFVTPFQAQSMVFATTLVRTLFLGLLYGRHAVEHLYI
;
A
#
# COMPACT_ATOMS: atom_id res chain seq x y z
N MET A 1 27.99 20.64 -34.96
CA MET A 1 28.07 19.70 -33.82
C MET A 1 26.65 19.39 -33.37
N THR A 2 26.16 18.17 -33.62
CA THR A 2 24.82 17.74 -33.19
C THR A 2 24.83 17.51 -31.69
N GLN A 3 24.12 18.36 -30.94
CA GLN A 3 23.93 18.20 -29.49
C GLN A 3 23.29 16.82 -29.23
N SER A 4 23.94 15.99 -28.42
CA SER A 4 23.37 14.72 -27.97
C SER A 4 22.11 15.01 -27.15
N ARG A 5 20.95 14.62 -27.67
CA ARG A 5 19.68 14.76 -26.96
C ARG A 5 19.55 13.65 -25.92
N LEU A 6 18.80 13.92 -24.85
CA LEU A 6 18.60 12.99 -23.73
C LEU A 6 18.24 11.54 -24.15
N PRO A 7 17.32 11.29 -25.12
CA PRO A 7 17.01 9.91 -25.55
C PRO A 7 18.16 9.19 -26.26
N GLY A 8 19.15 9.92 -26.77
CA GLY A 8 20.34 9.35 -27.40
C GLY A 8 21.38 8.82 -26.41
N LEU A 9 21.19 9.06 -25.10
CA LEU A 9 22.08 8.53 -24.08
C LEU A 9 21.86 7.01 -23.86
N PRO A 10 22.89 6.27 -23.44
CA PRO A 10 22.76 4.86 -23.05
C PRO A 10 21.71 4.66 -21.94
N THR A 11 21.08 3.48 -21.93
CA THR A 11 20.01 3.13 -20.99
C THR A 11 20.46 3.24 -19.53
N GLU A 12 21.70 2.87 -19.27
CA GLU A 12 22.36 2.89 -17.96
C GLU A 12 22.48 4.33 -17.43
N ILE A 13 22.81 5.28 -18.31
CA ILE A 13 22.94 6.70 -17.95
C ILE A 13 21.58 7.30 -17.62
N ILE A 14 20.55 7.02 -18.44
CA ILE A 14 19.19 7.50 -18.15
C ILE A 14 18.63 6.81 -16.89
N GLY A 15 18.96 5.53 -16.69
CA GLY A 15 18.64 4.81 -15.48
C GLY A 15 19.26 5.45 -14.23
N ALA A 16 20.55 5.80 -14.28
CA ALA A 16 21.23 6.52 -13.21
C ALA A 16 20.59 7.89 -12.94
N ILE A 17 20.29 8.67 -13.97
CA ILE A 17 19.57 9.95 -13.83
C ILE A 17 18.23 9.73 -13.12
N SER A 18 17.47 8.70 -13.49
CA SER A 18 16.17 8.41 -12.88
C SER A 18 16.22 8.07 -11.39
N GLN A 19 17.37 7.59 -10.89
CA GLN A 19 17.57 7.33 -9.46
C GLN A 19 17.62 8.62 -8.64
N TYR A 20 18.13 9.71 -9.22
CA TYR A 20 18.20 11.04 -8.60
C TYR A 20 16.89 11.84 -8.70
N LEU A 21 15.92 11.39 -9.49
CA LEU A 21 14.62 12.04 -9.57
C LEU A 21 13.72 11.60 -8.42
N GLU A 22 12.87 12.49 -7.91
CA GLU A 22 11.74 12.13 -7.07
C GLU A 22 10.67 11.36 -7.87
N PRO A 23 9.76 10.59 -7.22
CA PRO A 23 8.78 9.76 -7.94
C PRO A 23 7.99 10.51 -9.02
N PRO A 24 7.49 11.75 -8.79
CA PRO A 24 6.81 12.52 -9.85
C PRO A 24 7.73 12.82 -11.04
N GLY A 25 9.02 13.05 -10.79
CA GLY A 25 10.02 13.26 -11.85
C GLY A 25 10.25 12.01 -12.69
N VAL A 26 10.29 10.83 -12.07
CA VAL A 26 10.40 9.55 -12.80
C VAL A 26 9.16 9.30 -13.65
N LEU A 27 7.96 9.58 -13.11
CA LEU A 27 6.71 9.48 -13.87
C LEU A 27 6.65 10.48 -15.02
N GLY A 28 7.08 11.72 -14.78
CA GLY A 28 7.21 12.77 -15.79
C GLY A 28 8.15 12.33 -16.91
N LEU A 29 9.35 11.86 -16.57
CA LEU A 29 10.34 11.34 -17.52
C LEU A 29 9.80 10.15 -18.33
N ARG A 30 9.01 9.27 -17.70
CA ARG A 30 8.34 8.17 -18.40
C ARG A 30 7.30 8.68 -19.40
N SER A 31 6.58 9.74 -19.04
CA SER A 31 5.49 10.30 -19.86
C SER A 31 5.96 11.15 -21.03
N THR A 32 7.24 11.58 -21.07
CA THR A 32 7.71 12.49 -22.13
C THR A 32 7.75 11.84 -23.51
N CYS A 33 8.27 10.61 -23.61
CA CYS A 33 8.28 9.85 -24.86
C CYS A 33 8.57 8.36 -24.64
N ARG A 34 8.20 7.52 -25.61
CA ARG A 34 8.36 6.06 -25.54
C ARG A 34 9.81 5.62 -25.36
N ALA A 35 10.76 6.25 -26.06
CA ALA A 35 12.18 5.91 -25.96
C ALA A 35 12.74 6.09 -24.54
N LEU A 36 12.33 7.15 -23.83
CA LEU A 36 12.72 7.36 -22.44
C LEU A 36 11.98 6.39 -21.51
N ALA A 37 10.68 6.16 -21.76
CA ALA A 37 9.88 5.19 -21.00
C ALA A 37 10.45 3.78 -21.02
N ASP A 38 10.93 3.33 -22.18
CA ASP A 38 11.55 2.02 -22.36
C ASP A 38 12.89 1.94 -21.63
N LYS A 39 13.72 2.99 -21.75
CA LYS A 39 15.03 3.06 -21.08
C LYS A 39 14.93 3.05 -19.56
N ILE A 40 13.90 3.67 -18.98
CA ILE A 40 13.71 3.67 -17.52
C ILE A 40 12.79 2.55 -17.02
N SER A 41 12.40 1.60 -17.87
CA SER A 41 11.44 0.56 -17.51
C SER A 41 11.90 -0.27 -16.31
N GLY A 42 13.18 -0.67 -16.26
CA GLY A 42 13.77 -1.40 -15.13
C GLY A 42 13.77 -0.58 -13.84
N PRO A 43 14.39 0.61 -13.80
CA PRO A 43 14.36 1.50 -12.63
C PRO A 43 12.95 1.83 -12.15
N PHE A 44 12.00 2.04 -13.07
CA PHE A 44 10.59 2.26 -12.75
C PHE A 44 9.97 1.05 -12.06
N GLN A 45 10.11 -0.14 -12.64
CA GLN A 45 9.59 -1.38 -12.07
C GLN A 45 10.16 -1.63 -10.67
N HIS A 46 11.47 -1.49 -10.51
CA HIS A 46 12.13 -1.64 -9.21
C HIS A 46 11.60 -0.62 -8.19
N ARG A 47 11.52 0.65 -8.57
CA ARG A 47 11.14 1.72 -7.62
C ARG A 47 9.68 1.68 -7.17
N PHE A 48 8.77 1.28 -8.05
CA PHE A 48 7.32 1.38 -7.79
C PHE A 48 6.63 0.04 -7.55
N PHE A 49 7.25 -1.07 -7.95
CA PHE A 49 6.61 -2.39 -7.90
C PHE A 49 7.42 -3.46 -7.18
N HIS A 50 8.69 -3.22 -6.80
CA HIS A 50 9.50 -4.21 -6.08
C HIS A 50 8.85 -4.68 -4.78
N THR A 51 8.51 -3.74 -3.90
CA THR A 51 7.74 -3.99 -2.67
C THR A 51 6.33 -3.44 -2.84
N ARG A 52 5.33 -4.27 -2.51
CA ARG A 52 3.93 -3.88 -2.50
C ARG A 52 3.37 -3.95 -1.08
N TYR A 53 3.16 -2.77 -0.50
CA TYR A 53 2.37 -2.59 0.72
C TYR A 53 0.88 -2.63 0.39
N VAL A 54 0.15 -3.54 1.02
CA VAL A 54 -1.23 -3.86 0.71
C VAL A 54 -2.06 -3.84 1.99
N MET A 55 -2.99 -2.90 2.07
CA MET A 55 -4.03 -2.92 3.09
C MET A 55 -4.95 -4.12 2.87
N LEU A 56 -5.44 -4.75 3.95
CA LEU A 56 -6.50 -5.75 3.89
C LEU A 56 -7.87 -5.08 3.62
N GLU A 57 -7.99 -4.51 2.43
CA GLU A 57 -9.16 -3.81 1.91
C GLU A 57 -9.43 -4.27 0.47
N ARG A 58 -10.70 -4.25 0.07
CA ARG A 58 -11.17 -4.81 -1.21
C ARG A 58 -10.36 -4.35 -2.42
N GLN A 59 -10.23 -3.04 -2.64
CA GLN A 59 -9.50 -2.53 -3.80
C GLN A 59 -8.00 -2.73 -3.66
N SER A 60 -7.45 -2.53 -2.46
CA SER A 60 -6.03 -2.69 -2.21
C SER A 60 -5.55 -4.07 -2.67
N LEU A 61 -6.31 -5.12 -2.32
CA LEU A 61 -6.07 -6.48 -2.79
C LEU A 61 -6.42 -6.71 -4.26
N GLN A 62 -7.50 -6.11 -4.78
CA GLN A 62 -7.82 -6.19 -6.21
C GLN A 62 -6.69 -5.59 -7.07
N ASN A 63 -6.11 -4.47 -6.65
CA ASN A 63 -4.97 -3.86 -7.35
C ASN A 63 -3.76 -4.78 -7.36
N LEU A 64 -3.53 -5.55 -6.28
CA LEU A 64 -2.48 -6.55 -6.25
C LEU A 64 -2.76 -7.69 -7.26
N VAL A 65 -4.00 -8.15 -7.35
CA VAL A 65 -4.44 -9.13 -8.37
C VAL A 65 -4.25 -8.59 -9.79
N ASP A 66 -4.58 -7.31 -10.02
CA ASP A 66 -4.41 -6.69 -11.33
C ASP A 66 -2.92 -6.59 -11.70
N ILE A 67 -2.05 -6.25 -10.74
CA ILE A 67 -0.60 -6.25 -10.91
C ILE A 67 -0.08 -7.66 -11.20
N SER A 68 -0.56 -8.68 -10.47
CA SER A 68 -0.10 -10.06 -10.64
C SER A 68 -0.48 -10.66 -11.99
N ARG A 69 -1.57 -10.18 -12.59
CA ARG A 69 -2.00 -10.54 -13.96
C ARG A 69 -1.29 -9.73 -15.05
N HIS A 70 -0.65 -8.62 -14.70
CA HIS A 70 -0.02 -7.74 -15.68
C HIS A 70 1.22 -8.40 -16.32
N PRO A 71 1.36 -8.44 -17.66
CA PRO A 71 2.43 -9.17 -18.36
C PRO A 71 3.86 -8.81 -17.92
N VAL A 72 4.11 -7.53 -17.68
CA VAL A 72 5.43 -7.01 -17.25
C VAL A 72 5.55 -6.89 -15.72
N LEU A 73 4.62 -6.19 -15.06
CA LEU A 73 4.74 -5.81 -13.65
C LEU A 73 4.71 -6.98 -12.67
N ARG A 74 4.07 -8.12 -13.02
CA ARG A 74 4.03 -9.29 -12.13
C ARG A 74 5.41 -9.80 -11.73
N SER A 75 6.39 -9.66 -12.61
CA SER A 75 7.78 -10.10 -12.40
C SER A 75 8.62 -9.04 -11.70
N ALA A 76 8.10 -7.82 -11.55
CA ALA A 76 8.77 -6.75 -10.81
C ALA A 76 8.56 -6.89 -9.30
N VAL A 77 7.43 -7.46 -8.87
CA VAL A 77 7.11 -7.66 -7.45
C VAL A 77 7.95 -8.79 -6.87
N GLN A 78 8.71 -8.45 -5.85
CA GLN A 78 9.57 -9.37 -5.10
C GLN A 78 9.16 -9.49 -3.63
N VAL A 79 8.49 -8.45 -3.10
CA VAL A 79 8.04 -8.39 -1.71
C VAL A 79 6.57 -7.98 -1.66
N VAL A 80 5.75 -8.70 -0.90
CA VAL A 80 4.35 -8.33 -0.60
C VAL A 80 4.17 -8.23 0.91
N GLU A 81 3.80 -7.05 1.39
CA GLU A 81 3.61 -6.79 2.81
C GLU A 81 2.17 -6.35 3.07
N LEU A 82 1.48 -7.06 3.96
CA LEU A 82 0.16 -6.67 4.42
C LEU A 82 0.29 -5.64 5.53
N THR A 83 -0.42 -4.53 5.43
CA THR A 83 -0.28 -3.48 6.46
C THR A 83 -1.34 -3.61 7.56
N VAL A 84 -1.01 -3.06 8.72
CA VAL A 84 -1.92 -3.02 9.89
C VAL A 84 -2.98 -1.92 9.78
N ASP A 85 -2.99 -1.13 8.71
CA ASP A 85 -4.03 -0.13 8.44
C ASP A 85 -5.41 -0.78 8.35
N HIS A 86 -6.37 -0.29 9.14
CA HIS A 86 -7.74 -0.76 9.18
C HIS A 86 -8.71 0.35 9.57
N LEU A 87 -9.98 0.17 9.23
CA LEU A 87 -11.05 0.94 9.85
C LEU A 87 -11.45 0.26 11.16
N VAL A 88 -11.96 1.04 12.11
CA VAL A 88 -12.61 0.57 13.34
C VAL A 88 -14.11 0.88 13.24
N ALA A 89 -14.93 0.33 14.14
CA ALA A 89 -16.33 0.75 14.17
C ALA A 89 -16.44 2.26 14.45
N PRO A 90 -17.43 2.94 13.86
CA PRO A 90 -17.66 4.36 14.08
C PRO A 90 -17.76 4.73 15.56
N VAL A 91 -18.37 3.86 16.39
CA VAL A 91 -18.47 4.08 17.84
C VAL A 91 -17.13 4.03 18.57
N ASP A 92 -16.14 3.36 17.98
CA ASP A 92 -14.78 3.21 18.51
C ASP A 92 -13.80 4.16 17.82
N TYR A 93 -14.28 5.03 16.93
CA TYR A 93 -13.44 5.98 16.20
C TYR A 93 -12.82 6.97 17.18
N MET A 94 -11.51 7.20 17.00
CA MET A 94 -10.74 8.17 17.74
C MET A 94 -9.96 9.02 16.73
N SER A 95 -10.01 10.33 16.89
CA SER A 95 -9.15 11.24 16.15
C SER A 95 -7.69 11.09 16.61
N ARG A 96 -6.76 11.66 15.86
CA ARG A 96 -5.35 11.74 16.27
C ARG A 96 -5.17 12.46 17.60
N ALA A 97 -5.98 13.50 17.85
CA ALA A 97 -5.97 14.22 19.11
C ALA A 97 -6.43 13.32 20.28
N ASP A 98 -7.45 12.49 20.07
CA ASP A 98 -7.93 11.53 21.08
C ASP A 98 -6.86 10.48 21.39
N TYR A 99 -6.20 9.91 20.37
CA TYR A 99 -5.09 8.98 20.59
C TYR A 99 -3.93 9.63 21.35
N SER A 100 -3.56 10.86 20.96
CA SER A 100 -2.50 11.61 21.64
C SER A 100 -2.83 11.89 23.10
N ALA A 101 -4.09 12.21 23.40
CA ALA A 101 -4.58 12.38 24.77
C ALA A 101 -4.50 11.09 25.61
N CYS A 102 -4.60 9.92 24.96
CA CYS A 102 -4.36 8.61 25.59
C CYS A 102 -2.88 8.22 25.67
N GLY A 103 -1.94 9.10 25.29
CA GLY A 103 -0.50 8.81 25.25
C GLY A 103 -0.09 7.93 24.07
N ILE A 104 -0.99 7.70 23.11
CA ILE A 104 -0.72 6.96 21.88
C ILE A 104 -0.33 8.00 20.82
N ASN A 105 0.97 8.23 20.69
CA ASN A 105 1.52 9.10 19.65
C ASN A 105 2.12 8.23 18.55
N ASP A 106 1.65 8.40 17.34
CA ASP A 106 2.32 7.86 16.18
C ASP A 106 3.27 8.93 15.64
N GLU A 107 4.51 8.92 16.14
CA GLU A 107 5.60 9.75 15.62
C GLU A 107 5.89 9.47 14.13
N LEU A 108 5.39 8.34 13.61
CA LEU A 108 5.42 7.92 12.21
C LEU A 108 4.12 8.29 11.45
N ASP A 109 3.16 9.00 12.07
CA ASP A 109 1.92 9.51 11.42
C ASP A 109 2.03 10.82 10.64
N PRO A 110 3.12 11.63 10.67
CA PRO A 110 3.24 12.62 9.62
C PRO A 110 3.46 11.78 8.37
N VAL A 111 2.38 11.52 7.65
CA VAL A 111 2.37 10.84 6.38
C VAL A 111 3.12 11.74 5.42
N ARG A 112 4.44 11.60 5.44
CA ARG A 112 5.34 12.32 4.57
C ARG A 112 5.18 11.67 3.22
N LEU A 113 4.64 12.43 2.28
CA LEU A 113 5.02 12.24 0.89
C LEU A 113 6.56 12.18 0.85
N ARG A 114 7.14 11.51 -0.13
CA ARG A 114 8.60 11.31 -0.18
C ARG A 114 9.41 12.63 -0.17
N ASN A 115 8.78 13.75 -0.52
CA ASN A 115 9.32 15.12 -0.41
C ASN A 115 9.30 15.71 1.02
N GLY A 116 8.81 14.96 2.02
CA GLY A 116 8.68 15.41 3.41
C GLY A 116 7.36 16.10 3.75
N GLU A 117 6.45 16.32 2.80
CA GLU A 117 5.17 17.00 3.05
C GLU A 117 4.16 16.07 3.73
N THR A 118 3.57 16.55 4.82
CA THR A 118 2.49 15.83 5.50
C THR A 118 1.20 15.90 4.67
N VAL A 119 0.60 14.74 4.36
CA VAL A 119 -0.74 14.70 3.79
C VAL A 119 -1.76 15.02 4.88
N SER A 120 -2.34 16.22 4.81
CA SER A 120 -3.52 16.59 5.60
C SER A 120 -4.79 16.26 4.83
N LEU A 121 -5.72 15.53 5.46
CA LEU A 121 -7.05 15.24 4.92
C LEU A 121 -8.13 16.21 5.43
N GLY A 122 -7.73 17.27 6.13
CA GLY A 122 -8.65 18.17 6.85
C GLY A 122 -8.74 17.82 8.33
N SER A 123 -9.85 18.23 8.97
CA SER A 123 -10.16 17.87 10.36
C SER A 123 -10.56 16.40 10.44
N ASP A 124 -9.92 15.65 11.33
CA ASP A 124 -10.23 14.25 11.63
C ASP A 124 -11.10 14.10 12.89
N GLY A 125 -11.70 15.18 13.38
CA GLY A 125 -12.67 15.12 14.47
C GLY A 125 -13.89 14.29 14.08
N TYR A 126 -14.43 13.51 15.01
CA TYR A 126 -15.52 12.56 14.76
C TYR A 126 -16.69 13.19 13.99
N ASP A 127 -17.20 14.32 14.47
CA ASP A 127 -18.34 15.02 13.84
C ASP A 127 -18.07 15.46 12.39
N ALA A 128 -16.80 15.72 12.05
CA ALA A 128 -16.42 16.15 10.70
C ALA A 128 -16.40 14.98 9.70
N VAL A 129 -16.15 13.75 10.16
CA VAL A 129 -15.89 12.60 9.28
C VAL A 129 -16.91 11.47 9.38
N VAL A 130 -17.73 11.45 10.45
CA VAL A 130 -18.56 10.30 10.84
C VAL A 130 -19.44 9.75 9.72
N GLU A 131 -20.09 10.60 8.93
CA GLU A 131 -21.03 10.14 7.89
C GLU A 131 -20.30 9.45 6.73
N ALA A 132 -19.20 10.05 6.25
CA ALA A 132 -18.35 9.44 5.23
C ALA A 132 -17.66 8.17 5.76
N TYR A 133 -17.20 8.21 7.01
CA TYR A 133 -16.55 7.09 7.67
C TYR A 133 -17.49 5.88 7.84
N LYS A 134 -18.73 6.09 8.28
CA LYS A 134 -19.75 5.03 8.42
C LYS A 134 -20.01 4.30 7.10
N ALA A 135 -20.11 5.05 6.00
CA ALA A 135 -20.34 4.47 4.68
C ALA A 135 -19.19 3.54 4.24
N GLU A 136 -17.94 4.00 4.42
CA GLU A 136 -16.76 3.18 4.12
C GLU A 136 -16.61 1.99 5.08
N TRP A 137 -16.91 2.19 6.37
CA TRP A 137 -16.88 1.13 7.38
C TRP A 137 -17.83 -0.02 7.04
N GLY A 138 -19.06 0.27 6.60
CA GLY A 138 -20.03 -0.77 6.22
C GLY A 138 -19.46 -1.71 5.15
N GLY A 139 -18.94 -1.16 4.06
CA GLY A 139 -18.34 -1.95 2.98
C GLY A 139 -17.05 -2.68 3.41
N TYR A 140 -16.25 -2.07 4.29
CA TYR A 140 -15.04 -2.66 4.83
C TYR A 140 -15.34 -3.86 5.76
N ARG A 141 -16.28 -3.69 6.68
CA ARG A 141 -16.75 -4.76 7.59
C ARG A 141 -17.30 -5.93 6.80
N ASP A 142 -18.17 -5.67 5.84
CA ASP A 142 -18.75 -6.72 5.00
C ASP A 142 -17.66 -7.45 4.20
N PHE A 143 -16.63 -6.74 3.73
CA PHE A 143 -15.45 -7.36 3.12
C PHE A 143 -14.70 -8.28 4.09
N LEU A 144 -14.39 -7.83 5.32
CA LEU A 144 -13.67 -8.63 6.32
C LEU A 144 -14.43 -9.89 6.74
N GLN A 145 -15.76 -9.86 6.74
CA GLN A 145 -16.60 -11.03 7.05
C GLN A 145 -16.60 -12.08 5.92
N THR A 146 -16.24 -11.68 4.70
CA THR A 146 -16.13 -12.61 3.57
C THR A 146 -14.75 -13.26 3.50
N LYS A 147 -14.65 -14.39 2.79
CA LYS A 147 -13.36 -15.01 2.45
C LYS A 147 -12.64 -14.33 1.26
N LEU A 148 -13.08 -13.14 0.84
CA LEU A 148 -12.53 -12.47 -0.35
C LEU A 148 -11.07 -12.05 -0.16
N GLY A 149 -10.69 -11.59 1.04
CA GLY A 149 -9.31 -11.23 1.32
C GLY A 149 -8.32 -12.36 1.05
N ILE A 150 -8.65 -13.56 1.54
CA ILE A 150 -7.89 -14.78 1.29
C ILE A 150 -7.88 -15.11 -0.20
N LYS A 151 -9.04 -15.10 -0.88
CA LYS A 151 -9.13 -15.42 -2.31
C LYS A 151 -8.24 -14.52 -3.17
N HIS A 152 -8.30 -13.21 -2.97
CA HIS A 152 -7.47 -12.26 -3.73
C HIS A 152 -5.99 -12.44 -3.42
N LEU A 153 -5.62 -12.66 -2.16
CA LEU A 153 -4.22 -12.87 -1.81
C LEU A 153 -3.65 -14.16 -2.42
N VAL A 154 -4.40 -15.27 -2.33
CA VAL A 154 -4.05 -16.54 -2.99
C VAL A 154 -3.83 -16.31 -4.48
N GLU A 155 -4.80 -15.69 -5.15
CA GLU A 155 -4.72 -15.45 -6.58
C GLU A 155 -3.52 -14.58 -6.96
N ALA A 156 -3.30 -13.50 -6.20
CA ALA A 156 -2.17 -12.61 -6.44
C ALA A 156 -0.85 -13.37 -6.31
N LEU A 157 -0.60 -14.01 -5.16
CA LEU A 157 0.66 -14.69 -4.87
C LEU A 157 0.96 -15.81 -5.87
N SER A 158 -0.05 -16.62 -6.25
CA SER A 158 0.12 -17.66 -7.29
C SER A 158 0.53 -17.09 -8.66
N ASN A 159 0.38 -15.79 -8.88
CA ASN A 159 0.71 -15.11 -10.12
C ASN A 159 1.94 -14.19 -10.02
N LEU A 160 2.64 -14.14 -8.89
CA LEU A 160 3.85 -13.32 -8.70
C LEU A 160 5.13 -14.18 -8.73
N PRO A 161 5.70 -14.46 -9.92
CA PRO A 161 6.72 -15.49 -10.09
C PRO A 161 8.07 -15.18 -9.42
N ARG A 162 8.30 -13.93 -8.99
CA ARG A 162 9.54 -13.50 -8.33
C ARG A 162 9.32 -12.98 -6.91
N CYS A 163 8.11 -13.12 -6.39
CA CYS A 163 7.85 -12.78 -5.00
C CYS A 163 8.56 -13.80 -4.11
N GLY A 164 9.65 -13.41 -3.45
CA GLY A 164 10.38 -14.29 -2.53
C GLY A 164 10.08 -13.99 -1.07
N ALA A 165 9.54 -12.80 -0.79
CA ALA A 165 9.30 -12.33 0.56
C ALA A 165 7.86 -11.88 0.76
N VAL A 166 7.27 -12.29 1.87
CA VAL A 166 5.91 -11.92 2.25
C VAL A 166 5.87 -11.58 3.74
N GLY A 167 5.10 -10.59 4.17
CA GLY A 167 5.05 -10.26 5.60
C GLY A 167 3.92 -9.33 6.03
N ILE A 168 4.02 -8.87 7.28
CA ILE A 168 3.21 -7.80 7.85
C ILE A 168 4.11 -6.60 8.12
N ASP A 169 3.62 -5.40 7.83
CA ASP A 169 4.34 -4.14 8.06
C ASP A 169 3.44 -3.11 8.74
N ASP A 170 3.99 -2.41 9.73
CA ASP A 170 3.35 -1.30 10.42
C ASP A 170 4.06 0.04 10.21
N GLY A 171 5.17 0.07 9.45
CA GLY A 171 6.00 1.24 9.22
C GLY A 171 5.57 2.09 8.03
N VAL A 172 4.84 1.51 7.06
CA VAL A 172 4.50 2.16 5.79
C VAL A 172 2.99 2.14 5.53
N ARG A 173 2.43 3.33 5.25
CA ARG A 173 1.02 3.42 4.81
C ARG A 173 0.85 2.95 3.36
N PRO A 174 -0.04 1.99 3.10
CA PRO A 174 -0.29 1.47 1.77
C PRO A 174 -1.07 2.49 0.94
N TRP A 175 -1.02 2.37 -0.39
CA TRP A 175 -1.82 3.21 -1.28
C TRP A 175 -3.33 3.09 -1.03
N GLY A 176 -3.77 1.92 -0.56
CA GLY A 176 -5.16 1.69 -0.13
C GLY A 176 -5.60 2.66 0.96
N ALA A 177 -4.72 2.95 1.93
CA ALA A 177 -5.02 3.82 3.06
C ALA A 177 -5.27 5.27 2.64
N PHE A 178 -4.47 5.81 1.72
CA PHE A 178 -4.67 7.17 1.20
C PHE A 178 -5.98 7.34 0.46
N ARG A 179 -6.28 6.39 -0.42
CA ARG A 179 -7.51 6.42 -1.21
C ARG A 179 -8.73 6.28 -0.30
N LEU A 180 -8.67 5.35 0.65
CA LEU A 180 -9.72 5.17 1.64
C LEU A 180 -9.87 6.42 2.51
N GLY A 181 -8.76 7.01 2.96
CA GLY A 181 -8.80 8.21 3.78
C GLY A 181 -9.40 9.42 3.07
N ARG A 182 -9.12 9.61 1.78
CA ARG A 182 -9.80 10.66 0.98
C ARG A 182 -11.31 10.46 0.88
N ARG A 183 -11.81 9.21 0.96
CA ARG A 183 -13.23 8.91 0.91
C ARG A 183 -13.88 8.99 2.29
N ALA A 184 -13.20 8.49 3.30
CA ALA A 184 -13.68 8.44 4.69
C ALA A 184 -13.53 9.78 5.43
N GLY A 185 -12.71 10.70 4.92
CA GLY A 185 -12.39 11.98 5.58
C GLY A 185 -11.24 11.89 6.60
N ALA A 186 -10.85 10.68 7.01
CA ALA A 186 -9.74 10.43 7.93
C ALA A 186 -8.92 9.22 7.47
N LEU A 187 -7.63 9.20 7.80
CA LEU A 187 -6.80 8.03 7.50
C LEU A 187 -7.25 6.81 8.32
N PRO A 188 -7.06 5.59 7.79
CA PRO A 188 -7.29 4.38 8.56
C PRO A 188 -6.45 4.35 9.84
N ASN A 189 -7.02 3.72 10.87
CA ASN A 189 -6.32 3.41 12.10
C ASN A 189 -5.15 2.47 11.79
N ARG A 190 -4.01 2.65 12.47
CA ARG A 190 -2.87 1.73 12.38
C ARG A 190 -2.58 1.03 13.70
N PHE A 191 -3.23 1.46 14.79
CA PHE A 191 -2.96 0.94 16.10
C PHE A 191 -3.71 -0.37 16.33
N VAL A 192 -2.96 -1.45 16.49
CA VAL A 192 -3.48 -2.72 16.98
C VAL A 192 -3.41 -2.70 18.50
N THR A 193 -4.52 -2.36 19.14
CA THR A 193 -4.56 -2.14 20.59
C THR A 193 -5.68 -2.93 21.27
N PRO A 194 -5.45 -3.49 22.47
CA PRO A 194 -6.48 -4.22 23.21
C PRO A 194 -7.64 -3.34 23.66
N PHE A 195 -7.44 -2.01 23.74
CA PHE A 195 -8.51 -1.07 24.10
C PHE A 195 -9.58 -0.96 23.01
N GLN A 196 -9.27 -1.32 21.77
CA GLN A 196 -10.21 -1.41 20.65
C GLN A 196 -10.33 -2.87 20.23
N ALA A 197 -11.32 -3.58 20.79
CA ALA A 197 -11.50 -5.02 20.55
C ALA A 197 -11.55 -5.37 19.05
N GLN A 198 -12.11 -4.49 18.21
CA GLN A 198 -12.16 -4.69 16.76
C GLN A 198 -10.80 -4.64 16.08
N SER A 199 -9.86 -3.84 16.60
CA SER A 199 -8.47 -3.80 16.12
C SER A 199 -7.76 -5.13 16.38
N MET A 200 -8.03 -5.78 17.53
CA MET A 200 -7.51 -7.12 17.82
C MET A 200 -8.13 -8.20 16.92
N VAL A 201 -9.43 -8.10 16.65
CA VAL A 201 -10.11 -8.98 15.67
C VAL A 201 -9.48 -8.80 14.30
N PHE A 202 -9.27 -7.55 13.86
CA PHE A 202 -8.60 -7.25 12.60
C PHE A 202 -7.20 -7.85 12.52
N ALA A 203 -6.36 -7.68 13.55
CA ALA A 203 -5.01 -8.26 13.56
C ALA A 203 -5.04 -9.78 13.41
N THR A 204 -5.99 -10.45 14.08
CA THR A 204 -6.20 -11.89 13.93
C THR A 204 -6.64 -12.24 12.50
N THR A 205 -7.53 -11.46 11.90
CA THR A 205 -7.95 -11.63 10.49
C THR A 205 -6.80 -11.40 9.52
N LEU A 206 -5.93 -10.42 9.77
CA LEU A 206 -4.76 -10.09 8.97
C LEU A 206 -3.78 -11.26 8.94
N VAL A 207 -3.35 -11.70 10.13
CA VAL A 207 -2.45 -12.85 10.31
C VAL A 207 -3.05 -14.10 9.67
N ARG A 208 -4.32 -14.39 9.94
CA ARG A 208 -5.02 -15.52 9.33
C ARG A 208 -5.06 -15.44 7.80
N THR A 209 -5.32 -14.26 7.25
CA THR A 209 -5.37 -14.06 5.80
C THR A 209 -4.02 -14.29 5.16
N LEU A 210 -2.94 -13.81 5.78
CA LEU A 210 -1.57 -14.05 5.35
C LEU A 210 -1.27 -15.54 5.27
N PHE A 211 -1.41 -16.26 6.39
CA PHE A 211 -1.05 -17.67 6.46
C PHE A 211 -1.90 -18.55 5.54
N LEU A 212 -3.21 -18.31 5.45
CA LEU A 212 -4.05 -19.04 4.51
C LEU A 212 -3.75 -18.67 3.05
N GLY A 213 -3.40 -17.41 2.79
CA GLY A 213 -2.95 -16.94 1.48
C GLY A 213 -1.70 -17.67 1.00
N LEU A 214 -0.69 -17.78 1.87
CA LEU A 214 0.55 -18.52 1.63
C LEU A 214 0.29 -20.02 1.41
N LEU A 215 -0.47 -20.63 2.33
CA LEU A 215 -0.77 -22.06 2.29
C LEU A 215 -1.50 -22.47 1.01
N TYR A 216 -2.55 -21.73 0.64
CA TYR A 216 -3.36 -22.06 -0.54
C TYR A 216 -2.77 -21.53 -1.85
N GLY A 217 -1.98 -20.47 -1.80
CA GLY A 217 -1.24 -19.95 -2.96
C GLY A 217 -0.13 -20.89 -3.44
N ARG A 218 0.28 -21.86 -2.59
CA ARG A 218 1.43 -22.77 -2.81
C ARG A 218 2.68 -22.00 -3.21
N HIS A 219 2.82 -20.80 -2.69
CA HIS A 219 3.85 -19.88 -3.06
C HIS A 219 5.11 -20.16 -2.23
N ALA A 220 6.24 -20.40 -2.89
CA ALA A 220 7.50 -20.61 -2.20
C ALA A 220 7.99 -19.28 -1.64
N VAL A 221 7.93 -19.14 -0.31
CA VAL A 221 8.42 -17.95 0.39
C VAL A 221 9.79 -18.27 0.97
N GLU A 222 10.78 -17.46 0.61
CA GLU A 222 12.14 -17.49 1.14
C GLU A 222 12.21 -16.75 2.49
N HIS A 223 11.43 -15.67 2.62
CA HIS A 223 11.42 -14.82 3.81
C HIS A 223 10.00 -14.46 4.26
N LEU A 224 9.69 -14.76 5.52
CA LEU A 224 8.44 -14.37 6.18
C LEU A 224 8.74 -13.38 7.31
N TYR A 225 8.12 -12.19 7.26
CA TYR A 225 8.25 -11.15 8.29
C TYR A 225 6.92 -10.93 9.01
N ILE A 226 6.94 -10.71 10.32
CA ILE A 226 5.77 -10.40 11.16
C ILE A 226 6.15 -9.28 12.10
#